data_AF-A0A3Q9KYA8-F1
#
_entry.id   AF-A0A3Q9KYA8-F1
#
_cell.length_a   1.000
_cell.length_b   1.000
_cell.length_c   1.000
_cell.angle_alpha   90.00
_cell.angle_beta   90.00
_cell.angle_gamma   90.00
#
_symmetry.space_group_name_H-M   'P 1'
#
loop_
_entity.id
_entity.type
_entity.pdbx_description
1 polymer ?
#
loop_
_entity_poly.entity_id
_entity_poly.type
_entity_poly.pdbx_seq_one_letter_code
_entity_poly.pdbx_strand_id
1 'polypeptide(L)'
;MDMPEWCYTSSEGDGTWYFNRARACAIATLVVNVINVPTGELSGQILYQTNEYVYTNPELGTWGHQLAIRLVTQWGATAGTTVEGDATCEGTCSLSASDVDFPSQALSQSSLPYGDALPATTATTAGAVGEAKTSMYWEFKNTQWAKQPGLNRSQVPTPIRCDNNTKGVSKVGCVFKDYVPTNVVSLSGLYPNYARHIKEAQESGLPGAYPDGQPLTRQTDSAEATTNRRTACPQASNGGYPRPTGYSCDEYPFASTHEGAASNKDLGRAFSWCQISALTSRTGPGWSACMIPATENTAAGRDDLRPFYNANRVLEEDEFYVWIVD
;
A
#
# COMPACT_ATOMS: atom_id res chain seq x y z
N MET A 1 -19.14 11.74 -2.42
CA MET A 1 -17.90 10.97 -2.19
C MET A 1 -17.88 10.50 -0.76
N ASP A 2 -17.62 9.21 -0.54
CA ASP A 2 -17.48 8.62 0.79
C ASP A 2 -15.98 8.39 1.05
N MET A 3 -15.37 9.24 1.88
CA MET A 3 -13.95 9.06 2.23
C MET A 3 -13.81 8.07 3.38
N PRO A 4 -12.68 7.34 3.46
CA PRO A 4 -12.43 6.50 4.61
C PRO A 4 -12.41 7.31 5.91
N GLU A 5 -13.00 6.77 6.98
CA GLU A 5 -13.05 7.42 8.30
C GLU A 5 -11.66 7.87 8.79
N TRP A 6 -10.64 7.02 8.57
CA TRP A 6 -9.26 7.35 8.97
C TRP A 6 -8.72 8.62 8.31
N CYS A 7 -9.24 8.98 7.14
CA CYS A 7 -8.88 10.23 6.47
C CYS A 7 -9.31 11.45 7.28
N TYR A 8 -10.56 11.43 7.76
CA TYR A 8 -11.13 12.51 8.56
C TYR A 8 -10.48 12.59 9.94
N THR A 9 -10.13 11.46 10.54
CA THR A 9 -9.49 11.45 11.86
C THR A 9 -8.01 11.83 11.82
N SER A 10 -7.33 11.61 10.68
CA SER A 10 -5.91 11.90 10.55
C SER A 10 -5.62 13.29 9.99
N SER A 11 -6.50 13.84 9.14
CA SER A 11 -6.22 15.12 8.49
C SER A 11 -6.56 16.33 9.37
N GLU A 12 -5.67 17.33 9.35
CA GLU A 12 -5.87 18.64 9.97
C GLU A 12 -6.36 19.70 8.97
N GLY A 13 -6.68 19.32 7.73
CA GLY A 13 -7.07 20.25 6.67
C GLY A 13 -5.90 21.02 6.07
N ASP A 14 -4.68 20.51 6.23
CA ASP A 14 -3.40 21.08 5.77
C ASP A 14 -2.97 20.56 4.38
N GLY A 15 -3.72 19.60 3.81
CA GLY A 15 -3.37 18.94 2.55
C GLY A 15 -2.38 17.78 2.69
N THR A 16 -2.05 17.37 3.91
CA THR A 16 -1.22 16.17 4.13
C THR A 16 -1.95 14.93 3.63
N TRP A 17 -1.22 14.10 2.88
CA TRP A 17 -1.73 12.86 2.33
C TRP A 17 -1.48 11.70 3.26
N TYR A 18 -2.52 10.90 3.46
CA TYR A 18 -2.49 9.67 4.23
C TYR A 18 -2.85 8.51 3.31
N PHE A 19 -2.14 7.40 3.42
CA PHE A 19 -2.37 6.27 2.53
C PHE A 19 -2.06 4.92 3.18
N ASN A 20 -2.71 3.90 2.64
CA ASN A 20 -2.40 2.50 2.83
C ASN A 20 -2.17 1.85 1.46
N ARG A 21 -2.01 0.51 1.43
CA ARG A 21 -1.69 -0.20 0.19
C ARG A 21 -2.68 0.01 -0.96
N ALA A 22 -3.96 0.31 -0.67
CA ALA A 22 -5.02 0.40 -1.67
C ALA A 22 -5.70 1.77 -1.76
N ARG A 23 -5.44 2.69 -0.83
CA ARG A 23 -6.18 3.94 -0.69
C ARG A 23 -5.26 5.06 -0.24
N ALA A 24 -5.46 6.26 -0.79
CA ALA A 24 -4.80 7.48 -0.39
C ALA A 24 -5.83 8.62 -0.34
N CYS A 25 -5.66 9.56 0.58
CA CYS A 25 -6.55 10.72 0.65
C CYS A 25 -5.83 11.94 1.22
N ALA A 26 -6.39 13.12 0.97
CA ALA A 26 -5.99 14.38 1.60
C ALA A 26 -7.20 15.31 1.76
N ILE A 27 -7.16 16.13 2.80
CA ILE A 27 -8.11 17.25 2.98
C ILE A 27 -7.29 18.53 3.11
N ALA A 28 -7.60 19.53 2.28
CA ALA A 28 -6.93 20.82 2.34
C ALA A 28 -7.95 21.96 2.44
N THR A 29 -7.70 22.93 3.32
CA THR A 29 -8.49 24.15 3.42
C THR A 29 -7.80 25.28 2.68
N LEU A 30 -8.50 25.88 1.71
CA LEU A 30 -7.95 26.83 0.76
C LEU A 30 -8.85 28.07 0.66
N VAL A 31 -8.26 29.17 0.15
CA VAL A 31 -8.94 30.45 0.00
C VAL A 31 -8.81 30.98 -1.42
N VAL A 32 -9.91 31.47 -1.98
CA VAL A 32 -9.91 32.36 -3.14
C VAL A 32 -10.26 33.77 -2.67
N ASN A 33 -9.36 34.72 -2.91
CA ASN A 33 -9.60 36.14 -2.64
C ASN A 33 -10.04 36.85 -3.92
N VAL A 34 -11.13 37.62 -3.84
CA VAL A 34 -11.56 38.52 -4.91
C VAL A 34 -11.07 39.91 -4.57
N ILE A 35 -10.24 40.50 -5.44
CA ILE A 35 -9.58 41.78 -5.19
C ILE A 35 -10.13 42.80 -6.20
N ASN A 36 -10.49 43.98 -5.71
CA ASN A 36 -10.82 45.12 -6.56
C ASN A 36 -9.54 45.60 -7.27
N VAL A 37 -9.47 45.49 -8.59
CA VAL A 37 -8.24 45.78 -9.35
C VAL A 37 -7.79 47.24 -9.21
N PRO A 38 -8.67 48.26 -9.30
CA PRO A 38 -8.29 49.65 -9.04
C PRO A 38 -7.76 49.93 -7.63
N THR A 39 -8.41 49.43 -6.57
CA THR A 39 -8.07 49.82 -5.18
C THR A 39 -7.13 48.85 -4.48
N GLY A 40 -7.01 47.62 -4.96
CA GLY A 40 -6.27 46.54 -4.31
C GLY A 40 -6.99 45.94 -3.09
N GLU A 41 -8.20 46.40 -2.78
CA GLU A 41 -8.96 45.97 -1.59
C GLU A 41 -9.68 44.64 -1.82
N LEU A 42 -9.87 43.88 -0.73
CA LEU A 42 -10.63 42.63 -0.75
C LEU A 42 -12.13 42.93 -0.96
N SER A 43 -12.70 42.45 -2.05
CA SER A 43 -14.11 42.65 -2.42
C SER A 43 -14.96 41.37 -2.28
N GLY A 44 -14.33 40.25 -1.95
CA GLY A 44 -14.99 38.99 -1.66
C GLY A 44 -13.99 37.89 -1.31
N GLN A 45 -14.48 36.80 -0.74
CA GLN A 45 -13.65 35.64 -0.42
C GLN A 45 -14.48 34.36 -0.48
N ILE A 46 -13.84 33.28 -0.91
CA ILE A 46 -14.33 31.91 -0.84
C ILE A 46 -13.36 31.14 0.03
N LEU A 47 -13.84 30.61 1.15
CA LEU A 47 -13.13 29.59 1.94
C LEU A 47 -13.72 28.23 1.56
N TYR A 48 -12.89 27.31 1.09
CA TYR A 48 -13.33 26.00 0.65
C TYR A 48 -12.37 24.91 1.14
N GLN A 49 -12.86 23.67 1.15
CA GLN A 49 -12.06 22.49 1.40
C GLN A 49 -12.02 21.62 0.14
N THR A 50 -10.84 21.11 -0.20
CA THR A 50 -10.71 19.97 -1.10
C THR A 50 -10.74 18.70 -0.26
N ASN A 51 -11.50 17.72 -0.72
CA ASN A 51 -11.43 16.35 -0.25
C ASN A 51 -10.96 15.52 -1.44
N GLU A 52 -9.77 14.95 -1.36
CA GLU A 52 -9.19 14.14 -2.41
C GLU A 52 -9.10 12.69 -1.98
N TYR A 53 -9.46 11.78 -2.87
CA TYR A 53 -9.45 10.35 -2.59
C TYR A 53 -9.02 9.57 -3.82
N VAL A 54 -7.97 8.75 -3.66
CA VAL A 54 -7.44 7.86 -4.68
C VAL A 54 -7.55 6.44 -4.17
N TYR A 55 -8.09 5.53 -4.97
CA TYR A 55 -8.24 4.13 -4.58
C TYR A 55 -7.90 3.20 -5.72
N THR A 56 -7.17 2.14 -5.39
CA THR A 56 -6.69 1.12 -6.30
C THR A 56 -7.30 -0.22 -5.94
N ASN A 57 -7.09 -1.22 -6.79
CA ASN A 57 -7.54 -2.58 -6.54
C ASN A 57 -6.46 -3.56 -6.99
N PRO A 58 -6.04 -4.52 -6.15
CA PRO A 58 -4.99 -5.48 -6.50
C PRO A 58 -5.40 -6.46 -7.61
N GLU A 59 -6.64 -6.43 -8.08
CA GLU A 59 -7.15 -7.26 -9.19
C GLU A 59 -7.62 -6.46 -10.42
N LEU A 60 -7.50 -5.13 -10.41
CA LEU A 60 -7.88 -4.28 -11.55
C LEU A 60 -6.70 -3.43 -12.02
N GLY A 61 -6.56 -3.31 -13.34
CA GLY A 61 -5.62 -2.40 -13.99
C GLY A 61 -6.10 -0.95 -14.06
N THR A 62 -7.19 -0.61 -13.37
CA THR A 62 -7.74 0.74 -13.27
C THR A 62 -7.78 1.17 -11.82
N TRP A 63 -7.80 2.48 -11.60
CA TRP A 63 -7.98 3.08 -10.28
C TRP A 63 -8.85 4.33 -10.39
N GLY A 64 -9.37 4.82 -9.27
CA GLY A 64 -10.13 6.06 -9.22
C GLY A 64 -9.35 7.17 -8.55
N HIS A 65 -9.47 8.40 -9.05
CA HIS A 65 -9.08 9.63 -8.37
C HIS A 65 -10.30 10.54 -8.32
N GLN A 66 -10.77 10.83 -7.12
CA GLN A 66 -11.97 11.62 -6.86
C GLN A 66 -11.57 12.91 -6.15
N LEU A 67 -12.23 14.01 -6.52
CA LEU A 67 -12.06 15.32 -5.91
C LEU A 67 -13.43 15.92 -5.60
N ALA A 68 -13.59 16.35 -4.36
CA ALA A 68 -14.77 17.02 -3.85
C ALA A 68 -14.40 18.42 -3.37
N ILE A 69 -15.15 19.44 -3.79
CA ILE A 69 -14.95 20.83 -3.40
C ILE A 69 -16.07 21.25 -2.46
N ARG A 70 -15.77 21.36 -1.17
CA ARG A 70 -16.74 21.78 -0.15
C ARG A 70 -16.63 23.27 0.10
N LEU A 71 -17.70 24.02 -0.19
CA LEU A 71 -17.79 25.41 0.25
C LEU A 71 -17.92 25.46 1.79
N VAL A 72 -16.99 26.14 2.46
CA VAL A 72 -17.07 26.39 3.91
C VAL A 72 -17.85 27.68 4.15
N THR A 73 -17.37 28.79 3.59
CA THR A 73 -18.05 30.09 3.64
C THR A 73 -17.66 30.94 2.44
N GLN A 74 -18.52 31.88 2.07
CA GLN A 74 -18.19 32.89 1.08
C GLN A 74 -18.90 34.21 1.41
N TRP A 75 -18.31 35.31 0.93
CA TRP A 75 -18.92 36.64 1.00
C TRP A 75 -18.45 37.52 -0.15
N GLY A 76 -19.14 38.67 -0.32
CA GLY A 76 -18.78 39.69 -1.29
C GLY A 76 -19.05 39.27 -2.74
N ALA A 77 -18.17 39.66 -3.65
CA ALA A 77 -18.30 39.43 -5.09
C ALA A 77 -18.00 37.97 -5.51
N THR A 78 -18.70 37.00 -4.91
CA THR A 78 -18.51 35.55 -5.11
C THR A 78 -19.79 34.82 -5.56
N ALA A 79 -20.93 35.52 -5.57
CA ALA A 79 -22.19 34.95 -6.04
C ALA A 79 -22.10 34.50 -7.50
N GLY A 80 -22.67 33.33 -7.81
CA GLY A 80 -22.69 32.76 -9.16
C GLY A 80 -21.39 32.07 -9.59
N THR A 81 -20.42 31.91 -8.68
CA THR A 81 -19.20 31.15 -8.98
C THR A 81 -19.51 29.68 -9.25
N THR A 82 -18.93 29.13 -10.31
CA THR A 82 -18.88 27.70 -10.60
C THR A 82 -17.48 27.15 -10.40
N VAL A 83 -17.38 25.83 -10.30
CA VAL A 83 -16.12 25.09 -10.35
C VAL A 83 -16.25 23.98 -11.39
N GLU A 84 -15.19 23.79 -12.15
CA GLU A 84 -15.02 22.68 -13.09
C GLU A 84 -13.58 22.20 -13.03
N GLY A 85 -13.34 21.05 -13.64
CA GLY A 85 -12.00 20.49 -13.64
C GLY A 85 -11.76 19.51 -14.78
N ASP A 86 -10.57 18.94 -14.71
CA ASP A 86 -10.05 17.94 -15.64
C ASP A 86 -9.08 17.05 -14.88
N ALA A 87 -8.52 16.05 -15.53
CA ALA A 87 -7.52 15.17 -14.96
C ALA A 87 -6.47 14.77 -15.99
N THR A 88 -5.25 14.53 -15.50
CA THR A 88 -4.18 13.93 -16.29
C THR A 88 -3.67 12.67 -15.64
N CYS A 89 -3.07 11.80 -16.45
CA CYS A 89 -2.31 10.68 -15.96
C CYS A 89 -0.91 10.70 -16.55
N GLU A 90 0.10 10.67 -15.68
CA GLU A 90 1.52 10.67 -16.02
C GLU A 90 2.14 9.31 -15.67
N GLY A 91 3.05 8.82 -16.52
CA GLY A 91 3.71 7.52 -16.33
C GLY A 91 3.07 6.40 -17.14
N THR A 92 3.03 5.19 -16.58
CA THR A 92 2.58 3.97 -17.26
C THR A 92 1.06 3.83 -17.24
N CYS A 93 0.38 4.79 -17.89
CA CYS A 93 -1.07 4.88 -17.91
C CYS A 93 -1.64 5.59 -19.12
N SER A 94 -2.95 5.43 -19.29
CA SER A 94 -3.79 6.16 -20.21
C SER A 94 -5.01 6.70 -19.47
N LEU A 95 -5.42 7.90 -19.83
CA LEU A 95 -6.65 8.52 -19.33
C LEU A 95 -7.34 9.18 -20.53
N SER A 96 -8.51 8.65 -20.91
CA SER A 96 -9.31 9.24 -21.98
C SER A 96 -10.18 10.36 -21.43
N ALA A 97 -10.56 11.32 -22.26
CA ALA A 97 -11.46 12.40 -21.85
C ALA A 97 -12.84 11.88 -21.40
N SER A 98 -13.30 10.72 -21.89
CA SER A 98 -14.54 10.09 -21.44
C SER A 98 -14.44 9.43 -20.07
N ASP A 99 -13.22 9.21 -19.57
CA ASP A 99 -12.96 8.68 -18.23
C ASP A 99 -12.71 9.79 -17.20
N VAL A 100 -13.01 11.05 -17.57
CA VAL A 100 -12.95 12.22 -16.68
C VAL A 100 -14.35 12.84 -16.63
N ASP A 101 -14.93 12.90 -15.45
CA ASP A 101 -16.22 13.53 -15.18
C ASP A 101 -16.02 14.63 -14.13
N PHE A 102 -15.81 15.86 -14.58
CA PHE A 102 -15.78 17.03 -13.68
C PHE A 102 -16.39 18.28 -14.34
N PRO A 103 -17.69 18.25 -14.67
CA PRO A 103 -18.35 19.33 -15.37
C PRO A 103 -18.48 20.58 -14.50
N SER A 104 -18.79 21.70 -15.16
CA SER A 104 -19.13 22.95 -14.48
C SER A 104 -20.30 22.78 -13.53
N GLN A 105 -20.05 23.04 -12.26
CA GLN A 105 -20.99 22.89 -11.16
C GLN A 105 -21.04 24.17 -10.33
N ALA A 106 -22.24 24.56 -9.90
CA ALA A 106 -22.40 25.71 -9.02
C ALA A 106 -21.72 25.45 -7.66
N LEU A 107 -20.93 26.42 -7.20
CA LEU A 107 -20.35 26.35 -5.86
C LEU A 107 -21.44 26.60 -4.82
N SER A 108 -21.71 25.61 -3.97
CA SER A 108 -22.77 25.68 -2.96
C SER A 108 -22.36 24.97 -1.67
N GLN A 109 -22.95 25.40 -0.55
CA GLN A 109 -22.88 24.68 0.72
C GLN A 109 -23.83 23.47 0.75
N SER A 110 -24.92 23.50 -0.03
CA SER A 110 -25.98 22.49 -0.02
C SER A 110 -25.76 21.35 -1.01
N SER A 111 -24.92 21.58 -2.02
CA SER A 111 -24.53 20.59 -3.02
C SER A 111 -23.05 20.72 -3.22
N LEU A 112 -22.32 19.62 -3.06
CA LEU A 112 -20.87 19.60 -3.11
C LEU A 112 -20.43 19.33 -4.56
N PRO A 113 -19.76 20.27 -5.24
CA PRO A 113 -19.14 19.99 -6.51
C PRO A 113 -18.16 18.82 -6.42
N TYR A 114 -18.23 17.94 -7.41
CA TYR A 114 -17.49 16.69 -7.40
C TYR A 114 -16.99 16.37 -8.81
N GLY A 115 -15.81 15.75 -8.88
CA GLY A 115 -15.35 15.12 -10.10
C GLY A 115 -14.53 13.88 -9.85
N ASP A 116 -14.44 13.05 -10.87
CA ASP A 116 -13.63 11.84 -10.85
C ASP A 116 -12.93 11.55 -12.17
N ALA A 117 -11.83 10.82 -12.05
CA ALA A 117 -11.07 10.26 -13.15
C ALA A 117 -10.88 8.76 -12.93
N LEU A 118 -10.95 7.99 -14.02
CA LEU A 118 -10.75 6.53 -14.04
C LEU A 118 -9.60 6.12 -14.98
N PRO A 119 -8.33 6.38 -14.63
CA PRO A 119 -7.21 5.99 -15.47
C PRO A 119 -7.01 4.47 -15.50
N ALA A 120 -6.40 4.01 -16.59
CA ALA A 120 -5.99 2.62 -16.78
C ALA A 120 -4.47 2.53 -16.93
N THR A 121 -3.87 1.47 -16.41
CA THR A 121 -2.44 1.20 -16.65
C THR A 121 -2.18 0.70 -18.06
N THR A 122 -1.02 1.05 -18.59
CA THR A 122 -0.49 0.46 -19.83
C THR A 122 0.41 -0.75 -19.56
N ALA A 123 0.78 -1.05 -18.30
CA ALA A 123 1.59 -2.20 -17.88
C ALA A 123 0.76 -3.50 -17.82
N THR A 124 0.31 -3.98 -18.97
CA THR A 124 -0.68 -5.08 -19.05
C THR A 124 -0.08 -6.43 -19.39
N THR A 125 1.08 -6.48 -20.05
CA THR A 125 1.72 -7.73 -20.46
C THR A 125 2.29 -8.49 -19.26
N ALA A 126 2.31 -9.82 -19.31
CA ALA A 126 2.90 -10.64 -18.25
C ALA A 126 4.36 -10.20 -17.96
N GLY A 127 4.68 -10.05 -16.68
CA GLY A 127 5.96 -9.53 -16.21
C GLY A 127 6.09 -8.00 -16.20
N ALA A 128 5.12 -7.26 -16.74
CA ALA A 128 5.17 -5.80 -16.74
C ALA A 128 4.96 -5.23 -15.35
N VAL A 129 5.71 -4.16 -15.06
CA VAL A 129 5.57 -3.31 -13.87
C VAL A 129 5.59 -1.87 -14.36
N GLY A 130 4.64 -1.07 -13.91
CA GLY A 130 4.52 0.33 -14.30
C GLY A 130 4.11 1.19 -13.11
N GLU A 131 4.58 2.44 -13.11
CA GLU A 131 4.23 3.44 -12.12
C GLU A 131 3.51 4.60 -12.79
N ALA A 132 2.44 5.07 -12.17
CA ALA A 132 1.64 6.16 -12.67
C ALA A 132 1.19 7.10 -11.55
N LYS A 133 0.91 8.36 -11.93
CA LYS A 133 0.30 9.36 -11.07
C LYS A 133 -0.86 10.01 -11.79
N THR A 134 -1.98 10.14 -11.10
CA THR A 134 -3.12 10.91 -11.57
C THR A 134 -3.13 12.25 -10.88
N SER A 135 -3.45 13.29 -11.64
CA SER A 135 -3.66 14.62 -11.09
C SER A 135 -5.03 15.11 -11.47
N MET A 136 -5.83 15.50 -10.48
CA MET A 136 -7.05 16.28 -10.67
C MET A 136 -6.68 17.76 -10.76
N TYR A 137 -7.35 18.48 -11.64
CA TYR A 137 -7.24 19.92 -11.80
C TYR A 137 -8.60 20.55 -11.55
N TRP A 138 -8.62 21.75 -10.96
CA TRP A 138 -9.86 22.50 -10.80
C TRP A 138 -9.63 24.01 -10.92
N GLU A 139 -10.62 24.69 -11.47
CA GLU A 139 -10.64 26.15 -11.56
C GLU A 139 -12.02 26.70 -11.18
N PHE A 140 -12.01 27.88 -10.56
CA PHE A 140 -13.23 28.62 -10.27
C PHE A 140 -13.53 29.58 -11.41
N LYS A 141 -14.79 29.64 -11.84
CA LYS A 141 -15.25 30.58 -12.86
C LYS A 141 -16.35 31.47 -12.32
N ASN A 142 -16.24 32.77 -12.58
CA ASN A 142 -17.30 33.73 -12.32
C ASN A 142 -17.31 34.82 -13.39
N THR A 143 -18.44 34.98 -14.08
CA THR A 143 -18.57 35.93 -15.19
C THR A 143 -18.44 37.40 -14.78
N GLN A 144 -18.56 37.71 -13.49
CA GLN A 144 -18.38 39.05 -12.95
C GLN A 144 -16.91 39.39 -12.65
N TRP A 145 -16.01 38.40 -12.65
CA TRP A 145 -14.59 38.64 -12.39
C TRP A 145 -13.85 39.06 -13.66
N ALA A 146 -13.15 40.19 -13.59
CA ALA A 146 -12.32 40.69 -14.68
C ALA A 146 -11.16 39.73 -15.02
N LYS A 147 -10.71 38.94 -14.05
CA LYS A 147 -9.68 37.90 -14.20
C LYS A 147 -10.06 36.68 -13.37
N GLN A 148 -10.04 35.50 -13.98
CA GLN A 148 -10.27 34.24 -13.28
C GLN A 148 -9.02 33.81 -12.49
N PRO A 149 -9.17 33.06 -11.39
CA PRO A 149 -8.04 32.45 -10.71
C PRO A 149 -7.32 31.43 -11.60
N GLY A 150 -6.08 31.09 -11.25
CA GLY A 150 -5.32 30.07 -11.96
C GLY A 150 -5.86 28.66 -11.70
N LEU A 151 -5.46 27.73 -12.56
CA LEU A 151 -5.73 26.31 -12.42
C LEU A 151 -5.03 25.75 -11.18
N ASN A 152 -5.77 25.05 -10.35
CA ASN A 152 -5.22 24.30 -9.22
C ASN A 152 -4.96 22.85 -9.65
N ARG A 153 -4.05 22.16 -8.96
CA ARG A 153 -3.67 20.78 -9.24
C ARG A 153 -3.45 20.01 -7.94
N SER A 154 -4.01 18.82 -7.85
CA SER A 154 -3.75 17.85 -6.78
C SER A 154 -2.26 17.51 -6.67
N GLN A 155 -1.76 17.26 -5.45
CA GLN A 155 -0.35 16.91 -5.21
C GLN A 155 -0.20 15.50 -4.63
N VAL A 156 -0.63 14.46 -5.36
CA VAL A 156 -0.54 13.07 -4.89
C VAL A 156 0.94 12.68 -4.69
N PRO A 157 1.37 12.33 -3.46
CA PRO A 157 2.79 12.19 -3.14
C PRO A 157 3.37 10.88 -3.68
N THR A 158 2.60 9.78 -3.58
CA THR A 158 3.05 8.43 -3.90
C THR A 158 2.52 7.97 -5.26
N PRO A 159 3.36 7.37 -6.13
CA PRO A 159 2.90 6.77 -7.36
C PRO A 159 2.10 5.49 -7.09
N ILE A 160 1.13 5.24 -7.96
CA ILE A 160 0.42 3.97 -8.04
C ILE A 160 1.27 3.03 -8.89
N ARG A 161 1.63 1.88 -8.34
CA ARG A 161 2.22 0.81 -9.12
C ARG A 161 1.13 -0.12 -9.60
N CYS A 162 1.07 -0.34 -10.90
CA CYS A 162 0.29 -1.40 -11.50
C CYS A 162 1.23 -2.42 -12.14
N ASP A 163 0.90 -3.70 -12.03
CA ASP A 163 1.74 -4.77 -12.57
C ASP A 163 0.93 -5.97 -13.04
N ASN A 164 1.54 -6.78 -13.88
CA ASN A 164 1.16 -8.17 -14.16
C ASN A 164 2.35 -9.10 -13.87
N ASN A 165 3.03 -8.84 -12.76
CA ASN A 165 4.27 -9.52 -12.37
C ASN A 165 4.18 -10.21 -11.00
N THR A 166 3.07 -10.03 -10.28
CA THR A 166 2.85 -10.68 -8.99
C THR A 166 2.82 -12.21 -9.13
N LYS A 167 3.80 -12.87 -8.50
CA LYS A 167 3.99 -14.33 -8.63
C LYS A 167 2.75 -15.11 -8.21
N GLY A 168 2.19 -15.90 -9.14
CA GLY A 168 0.99 -16.70 -8.90
C GLY A 168 -0.33 -15.96 -9.17
N VAL A 169 -0.27 -14.71 -9.65
CA VAL A 169 -1.42 -13.91 -10.06
C VAL A 169 -1.25 -13.55 -11.54
N SER A 170 -2.26 -13.88 -12.36
CA SER A 170 -2.23 -13.61 -13.81
C SER A 170 -3.00 -12.36 -14.21
N LYS A 171 -3.62 -11.67 -13.25
CA LYS A 171 -4.39 -10.44 -13.46
C LYS A 171 -3.51 -9.22 -13.18
N VAL A 172 -3.71 -8.19 -13.99
CA VAL A 172 -3.20 -6.84 -13.72
C VAL A 172 -3.86 -6.31 -12.45
N GLY A 173 -3.09 -5.65 -11.60
CA GLY A 173 -3.60 -5.01 -10.39
C GLY A 173 -2.76 -3.81 -10.01
N CYS A 174 -3.34 -2.91 -9.22
CA CYS A 174 -2.70 -1.66 -8.81
C CYS A 174 -2.66 -1.53 -7.28
N VAL A 175 -1.56 -0.99 -6.75
CA VAL A 175 -1.33 -0.72 -5.31
C VAL A 175 -0.49 0.55 -5.14
N PHE A 176 -0.51 1.15 -3.94
CA PHE A 176 0.44 2.19 -3.55
C PHE A 176 1.76 1.55 -3.12
N LYS A 177 2.82 1.74 -3.91
CA LYS A 177 4.06 0.98 -3.73
C LYS A 177 4.81 1.36 -2.46
N ASP A 178 4.76 2.64 -2.07
CA ASP A 178 5.54 3.18 -0.95
C ASP A 178 4.96 2.80 0.42
N TYR A 179 3.77 2.18 0.44
CA TYR A 179 3.23 1.61 1.66
C TYR A 179 3.80 0.20 1.86
N VAL A 180 4.60 0.01 2.92
CA VAL A 180 5.12 -1.29 3.35
C VAL A 180 3.99 -2.12 3.98
N PRO A 181 3.48 -3.17 3.32
CA PRO A 181 2.36 -3.95 3.84
C PRO A 181 2.77 -4.84 5.03
N THR A 182 1.80 -5.21 5.85
CA THR A 182 2.02 -6.03 7.05
C THR A 182 1.15 -7.30 7.00
N ASN A 183 1.78 -8.47 7.12
CA ASN A 183 1.10 -9.76 7.25
C ASN A 183 0.76 -9.99 8.72
N VAL A 184 -0.54 -10.02 9.05
CA VAL A 184 -1.00 -10.22 10.42
C VAL A 184 -1.22 -11.71 10.69
N VAL A 185 -0.54 -12.26 11.68
CA VAL A 185 -0.57 -13.69 12.04
C VAL A 185 -0.92 -13.84 13.53
N SER A 186 -1.91 -14.67 13.85
CA SER A 186 -2.44 -14.83 15.22
C SER A 186 -1.91 -16.09 15.91
N LEU A 187 -1.46 -15.96 17.16
CA LEU A 187 -1.02 -17.07 18.03
C LEU A 187 -2.19 -17.97 18.48
N SER A 188 -3.41 -17.44 18.50
CA SER A 188 -4.66 -18.15 18.81
C SER A 188 -5.45 -18.53 17.55
N GLY A 189 -4.89 -18.26 16.36
CA GLY A 189 -5.48 -18.55 15.06
C GLY A 189 -5.36 -20.02 14.64
N LEU A 190 -5.51 -20.26 13.34
CA LEU A 190 -5.49 -21.60 12.76
C LEU A 190 -4.11 -22.29 12.78
N TYR A 191 -3.02 -21.52 12.89
CA TYR A 191 -1.64 -22.00 12.77
C TYR A 191 -0.75 -21.52 13.94
N PRO A 192 -1.10 -21.89 15.19
CA PRO A 192 -0.45 -21.36 16.40
C PRO A 192 1.04 -21.67 16.50
N ASN A 193 1.51 -22.83 16.00
CA ASN A 193 2.93 -23.18 16.04
C ASN A 193 3.74 -22.36 15.01
N TYR A 194 3.16 -22.08 13.84
CA TYR A 194 3.75 -21.16 12.85
C TYR A 194 3.89 -19.75 13.43
N ALA A 195 2.82 -19.21 14.03
CA ALA A 195 2.84 -17.91 14.67
C ALA A 195 3.86 -17.83 15.81
N ARG A 196 3.92 -18.87 16.66
CA ARG A 196 4.89 -18.96 17.75
C ARG A 196 6.33 -18.99 17.25
N HIS A 197 6.61 -19.75 16.19
CA HIS A 197 7.95 -19.81 15.61
C HIS A 197 8.40 -18.44 15.12
N ILE A 198 7.55 -17.73 14.37
CA ILE A 198 7.86 -16.37 13.90
C ILE A 198 8.08 -15.41 15.07
N LYS A 199 7.23 -15.47 16.10
CA LYS A 199 7.37 -14.61 17.30
C LYS A 199 8.72 -14.82 17.98
N GLU A 200 9.07 -16.05 18.32
CA GLU A 200 10.34 -16.34 19.00
C GLU A 200 11.55 -16.03 18.10
N ALA A 201 11.41 -16.21 16.78
CA ALA A 201 12.40 -15.80 15.79
C ALA A 201 12.64 -14.28 15.81
N GLN A 202 11.58 -13.48 15.73
CA GLN A 202 11.64 -12.01 15.83
C GLN A 202 12.19 -11.55 17.18
N GLU A 203 11.73 -12.11 18.29
CA GLU A 203 12.22 -11.80 19.65
C GLU A 203 13.70 -12.14 19.84
N SER A 204 14.23 -13.09 19.06
CA SER A 204 15.66 -13.40 19.03
C SER A 204 16.50 -12.39 18.23
N GLY A 205 15.88 -11.36 17.64
CA GLY A 205 16.56 -10.33 16.85
C GLY A 205 16.62 -10.60 15.35
N LEU A 206 15.76 -11.48 14.83
CA LEU A 206 15.58 -11.65 13.37
C LEU A 206 14.64 -10.55 12.83
N PRO A 207 14.80 -10.14 11.55
CA PRO A 207 14.03 -9.05 10.96
C PRO A 207 12.55 -9.41 10.76
N GLY A 208 11.75 -8.43 10.36
CA GLY A 208 10.36 -8.55 9.93
C GLY A 208 9.31 -8.21 10.98
N ALA A 209 9.71 -7.86 12.20
CA ALA A 209 8.75 -7.48 13.25
C ALA A 209 8.10 -6.11 12.97
N TYR A 210 6.78 -6.05 13.03
CA TYR A 210 6.02 -4.78 13.06
C TYR A 210 5.94 -4.22 14.49
N PRO A 211 5.93 -2.88 14.71
CA PRO A 211 6.15 -1.81 13.73
C PRO A 211 7.61 -1.37 13.58
N ASP A 212 8.50 -1.78 14.50
CA ASP A 212 9.82 -1.15 14.68
C ASP A 212 11.01 -2.01 14.21
N GLY A 213 10.75 -3.20 13.66
CA GLY A 213 11.80 -4.07 13.12
C GLY A 213 12.33 -3.57 11.78
N GLN A 214 13.47 -4.13 11.33
CA GLN A 214 13.83 -4.03 9.92
C GLN A 214 12.85 -4.88 9.10
N PRO A 215 12.25 -4.39 8.00
CA PRO A 215 11.32 -5.18 7.20
C PRO A 215 12.00 -6.39 6.56
N LEU A 216 11.19 -7.36 6.15
CA LEU A 216 11.63 -8.43 5.25
C LEU A 216 11.56 -7.92 3.81
N THR A 217 12.49 -8.37 2.98
CA THR A 217 12.53 -8.02 1.55
C THR A 217 12.17 -9.24 0.73
N ARG A 218 11.14 -9.13 -0.12
CA ARG A 218 10.63 -10.27 -0.90
C ARG A 218 11.63 -10.75 -1.96
N GLN A 219 11.82 -12.07 -2.01
CA GLN A 219 12.57 -12.82 -3.04
C GLN A 219 11.62 -13.80 -3.76
N THR A 220 11.65 -13.78 -5.10
CA THR A 220 10.76 -14.49 -6.02
C THR A 220 11.47 -15.51 -6.91
N ASP A 221 12.79 -15.48 -7.00
CA ASP A 221 13.64 -16.48 -7.65
C ASP A 221 13.47 -17.85 -6.99
N SER A 222 13.12 -18.84 -7.82
CA SER A 222 12.84 -20.20 -7.33
C SER A 222 14.08 -20.97 -6.89
N ALA A 223 15.24 -20.71 -7.49
CA ALA A 223 16.51 -21.31 -7.13
C ALA A 223 17.06 -20.74 -5.82
N GLU A 224 16.94 -19.42 -5.62
CA GLU A 224 17.30 -18.78 -4.35
C GLU A 224 16.40 -19.24 -3.21
N ALA A 225 15.08 -19.25 -3.42
CA ALA A 225 14.14 -19.76 -2.42
C ALA A 225 14.39 -21.25 -2.12
N THR A 226 14.84 -22.04 -3.10
CA THR A 226 15.26 -23.43 -2.86
C THR A 226 16.54 -23.51 -2.04
N THR A 227 17.48 -22.59 -2.26
CA THR A 227 18.74 -22.51 -1.50
C THR A 227 18.48 -22.11 -0.05
N ASN A 228 17.59 -21.14 0.19
CA ASN A 228 17.10 -20.80 1.52
C ASN A 228 16.53 -22.04 2.23
N ARG A 229 15.56 -22.72 1.60
CA ARG A 229 14.94 -23.96 2.14
C ARG A 229 15.93 -25.05 2.48
N ARG A 230 16.88 -25.30 1.59
CA ARG A 230 17.88 -26.35 1.81
C ARG A 230 18.85 -26.00 2.92
N THR A 231 19.09 -24.71 3.15
CA THR A 231 19.96 -24.22 4.22
C THR A 231 19.26 -24.31 5.57
N ALA A 232 18.03 -23.79 5.70
CA ALA A 232 17.31 -23.81 6.96
C ALA A 232 16.70 -25.18 7.31
N CYS A 233 16.21 -25.89 6.30
CA CYS A 233 15.45 -27.13 6.45
C CYS A 233 16.03 -28.29 5.60
N PRO A 234 17.32 -28.65 5.76
CA PRO A 234 17.93 -29.74 5.02
C PRO A 234 17.18 -31.06 5.24
N GLN A 235 17.15 -31.91 4.21
CA GLN A 235 16.54 -33.24 4.28
C GLN A 235 17.44 -34.18 5.07
N ALA A 236 16.86 -35.06 5.88
CA ALA A 236 17.61 -36.04 6.68
C ALA A 236 18.50 -36.95 5.81
N SER A 237 18.04 -37.29 4.60
CA SER A 237 18.80 -38.05 3.60
C SER A 237 20.10 -37.36 3.16
N ASN A 238 20.20 -36.04 3.37
CA ASN A 238 21.32 -35.19 2.99
C ASN A 238 22.05 -34.66 4.24
N GLY A 239 22.01 -35.39 5.36
CA GLY A 239 22.65 -34.98 6.62
C GLY A 239 21.89 -33.88 7.39
N GLY A 240 20.64 -33.59 7.01
CA GLY A 240 19.77 -32.66 7.72
C GLY A 240 19.06 -33.27 8.93
N TYR A 241 18.01 -32.60 9.39
CA TYR A 241 17.32 -32.96 10.62
C TYR A 241 16.21 -34.01 10.37
N PRO A 242 16.06 -35.02 11.25
CA PRO A 242 14.90 -35.91 11.23
C PRO A 242 13.60 -35.12 11.36
N ARG A 243 12.59 -35.47 10.57
CA ARG A 243 11.24 -34.89 10.67
C ARG A 243 10.36 -35.88 11.44
N PRO A 244 9.89 -35.55 12.66
CA PRO A 244 8.94 -36.40 13.37
C PRO A 244 7.68 -36.68 12.53
N THR A 245 7.02 -37.81 12.77
CA THR A 245 5.79 -38.16 12.06
C THR A 245 4.73 -37.07 12.27
N GLY A 246 4.19 -36.54 11.17
CA GLY A 246 3.20 -35.47 11.21
C GLY A 246 3.78 -34.05 11.31
N TYR A 247 5.11 -33.90 11.35
CA TYR A 247 5.78 -32.61 11.42
C TYR A 247 6.52 -32.28 10.11
N SER A 248 6.65 -31.00 9.81
CA SER A 248 7.53 -30.47 8.77
C SER A 248 8.41 -29.37 9.34
N CYS A 249 9.51 -29.10 8.65
CA CYS A 249 10.43 -28.03 9.03
C CYS A 249 9.92 -26.70 8.48
N ASP A 250 9.68 -25.76 9.37
CA ASP A 250 9.38 -24.36 9.12
C ASP A 250 10.63 -23.50 9.29
N GLU A 251 10.69 -22.35 8.62
CA GLU A 251 11.87 -21.49 8.56
C GLU A 251 11.51 -20.01 8.66
N TYR A 252 12.34 -19.24 9.38
CA TYR A 252 12.23 -17.79 9.45
C TYR A 252 13.61 -17.11 9.51
N PRO A 253 13.90 -16.05 8.74
CA PRO A 253 13.04 -15.44 7.72
C PRO A 253 12.63 -16.41 6.60
N PHE A 254 11.48 -16.16 5.98
CA PHE A 254 10.90 -17.10 5.02
C PHE A 254 11.84 -17.35 3.83
N ALA A 255 11.80 -18.54 3.21
CA ALA A 255 12.59 -18.76 2.01
C ALA A 255 12.28 -17.83 0.84
N SER A 256 11.10 -17.21 0.83
CA SER A 256 10.72 -16.19 -0.13
C SER A 256 11.19 -14.78 0.27
N THR A 257 12.25 -14.65 1.07
CA THR A 257 12.87 -13.35 1.39
C THR A 257 14.38 -13.37 1.19
N HIS A 258 14.98 -12.20 0.98
CA HIS A 258 16.44 -12.05 0.83
C HIS A 258 17.18 -12.26 2.17
N GLU A 259 16.49 -12.06 3.29
CA GLU A 259 17.00 -12.34 4.64
C GLU A 259 16.95 -13.84 4.98
N GLY A 260 16.47 -14.68 4.06
CA GLY A 260 16.42 -16.12 4.21
C GLY A 260 17.80 -16.75 4.47
N ALA A 261 17.77 -18.01 4.89
CA ALA A 261 18.93 -18.68 5.49
C ALA A 261 20.21 -18.71 4.64
N ALA A 262 20.12 -18.65 3.31
CA ALA A 262 21.28 -18.68 2.44
C ALA A 262 22.23 -17.50 2.64
N SER A 263 21.71 -16.36 3.11
CA SER A 263 22.49 -15.14 3.39
C SER A 263 23.35 -15.25 4.65
N ASN A 264 23.05 -16.20 5.54
CA ASN A 264 23.72 -16.37 6.83
C ASN A 264 23.78 -17.85 7.24
N LYS A 265 24.37 -18.70 6.38
CA LYS A 265 24.29 -20.17 6.45
C LYS A 265 24.66 -20.75 7.81
N ASP A 266 25.73 -20.24 8.41
CA ASP A 266 26.25 -20.73 9.69
C ASP A 266 25.52 -20.14 10.91
N LEU A 267 24.57 -19.23 10.66
CA LEU A 267 23.80 -18.55 11.68
C LEU A 267 22.37 -19.10 11.81
N GLY A 268 22.22 -20.42 11.86
CA GLY A 268 20.95 -21.11 12.17
C GLY A 268 20.69 -21.27 13.66
N ARG A 269 19.44 -21.12 14.10
CA ARG A 269 19.00 -21.32 15.50
C ARG A 269 17.74 -22.17 15.58
N ALA A 270 17.49 -22.75 16.74
CA ALA A 270 16.22 -23.37 17.08
C ALA A 270 15.83 -23.05 18.52
N PHE A 271 14.57 -23.28 18.83
CA PHE A 271 14.00 -23.08 20.17
C PHE A 271 13.76 -24.43 20.85
N SER A 272 13.63 -24.43 22.18
CA SER A 272 13.56 -25.66 22.98
C SER A 272 12.43 -26.61 22.58
N TRP A 273 11.34 -26.08 22.01
CA TRP A 273 10.17 -26.83 21.57
C TRP A 273 10.23 -27.26 20.09
N CYS A 274 11.25 -26.82 19.35
CA CYS A 274 11.33 -26.98 17.88
C CYS A 274 11.79 -28.36 17.40
N GLN A 275 12.16 -29.27 18.30
CA GLN A 275 12.58 -30.64 17.97
C GLN A 275 13.73 -30.73 16.93
N ILE A 276 14.64 -29.75 16.92
CA ILE A 276 15.87 -29.75 16.12
C ILE A 276 17.08 -29.68 17.06
N SER A 277 17.67 -30.84 17.39
CA SER A 277 18.79 -30.91 18.33
C SER A 277 20.14 -30.45 17.77
N ALA A 278 20.25 -30.35 16.44
CA ALA A 278 21.48 -29.93 15.77
C ALA A 278 21.68 -28.41 15.77
N LEU A 279 20.63 -27.64 16.11
CA LEU A 279 20.68 -26.19 16.22
C LEU A 279 20.51 -25.81 17.70
N THR A 280 21.23 -24.77 18.11
CA THR A 280 21.13 -24.21 19.46
C THR A 280 20.35 -22.90 19.44
N SER A 281 19.90 -22.44 20.60
CA SER A 281 19.31 -21.11 20.72
C SER A 281 20.40 -20.03 20.58
N ARG A 282 20.07 -18.95 19.87
CA ARG A 282 20.93 -17.78 19.66
C ARG A 282 20.06 -16.52 19.54
N THR A 283 20.64 -15.36 19.84
CA THR A 283 20.13 -14.04 19.47
C THR A 283 21.01 -13.32 18.42
N GLY A 284 20.47 -12.31 17.73
CA GLY A 284 21.16 -11.55 16.68
C GLY A 284 20.87 -12.07 15.27
N PRO A 285 21.69 -11.73 14.26
CA PRO A 285 21.40 -12.01 12.84
C PRO A 285 21.44 -13.51 12.52
N GLY A 286 20.79 -13.91 11.43
CA GLY A 286 20.79 -15.27 10.93
C GLY A 286 19.40 -15.76 10.51
N TRP A 287 19.10 -17.00 10.83
CA TRP A 287 17.81 -17.63 10.57
C TRP A 287 17.45 -18.58 11.72
N SER A 288 16.22 -19.09 11.68
CA SER A 288 15.65 -20.06 12.60
C SER A 288 14.91 -21.14 11.84
N ALA A 289 14.92 -22.35 12.39
CA ALA A 289 14.10 -23.44 11.89
C ALA A 289 13.40 -24.16 13.05
N CYS A 290 12.21 -24.69 12.75
CA CYS A 290 11.38 -25.34 13.74
C CYS A 290 10.59 -26.50 13.13
N MET A 291 10.56 -27.66 13.78
CA MET A 291 9.61 -28.71 13.41
C MET A 291 8.25 -28.34 13.98
N ILE A 292 7.30 -28.01 13.11
CA ILE A 292 5.91 -27.72 13.47
C ILE A 292 4.96 -28.72 12.78
N PRO A 293 3.70 -28.86 13.23
CA PRO A 293 2.74 -29.74 12.56
C PRO A 293 2.66 -29.45 11.06
N ALA A 294 2.80 -30.49 10.24
CA ALA A 294 2.91 -30.34 8.78
C ALA A 294 1.64 -29.72 8.16
N THR A 295 0.49 -29.97 8.77
CA THR A 295 -0.79 -29.36 8.40
C THR A 295 -0.80 -27.85 8.63
N GLU A 296 -0.25 -27.37 9.75
CA GLU A 296 -0.15 -25.94 10.04
C GLU A 296 0.83 -25.26 9.07
N ASN A 297 2.04 -25.82 8.90
CA ASN A 297 3.06 -25.23 8.03
C ASN A 297 2.57 -25.10 6.57
N THR A 298 1.98 -26.19 6.04
CA THR A 298 1.44 -26.19 4.67
C THR A 298 0.31 -25.19 4.51
N ALA A 299 -0.58 -25.09 5.50
CA ALA A 299 -1.74 -24.21 5.44
C ALA A 299 -1.33 -22.74 5.64
N ALA A 300 -0.40 -22.42 6.53
CA ALA A 300 0.14 -21.07 6.69
C ALA A 300 0.75 -20.54 5.38
N GLY A 301 1.59 -21.33 4.70
CA GLY A 301 2.14 -20.94 3.40
C GLY A 301 1.06 -20.74 2.32
N ARG A 302 -0.02 -21.54 2.34
CA ARG A 302 -1.09 -21.56 1.32
C ARG A 302 -2.15 -20.48 1.55
N ASP A 303 -2.53 -20.25 2.80
CA ASP A 303 -3.74 -19.53 3.20
C ASP A 303 -3.46 -18.24 3.98
N ASP A 304 -2.22 -18.02 4.43
CA ASP A 304 -1.79 -16.78 5.09
C ASP A 304 -0.77 -16.02 4.22
N LEU A 305 0.45 -16.55 4.06
CA LEU A 305 1.55 -15.82 3.43
C LEU A 305 1.32 -15.56 1.92
N ARG A 306 0.88 -16.58 1.17
CA ARG A 306 0.61 -16.41 -0.28
C ARG A 306 -0.56 -15.44 -0.55
N PRO A 307 -1.73 -15.55 0.11
CA PRO A 307 -2.79 -14.56 -0.03
C PRO A 307 -2.35 -13.15 0.36
N PHE A 308 -1.54 -13.00 1.41
CA PHE A 308 -0.94 -11.72 1.78
C PHE A 308 -0.13 -11.11 0.62
N TYR A 309 0.78 -11.90 0.03
CA TYR A 309 1.56 -11.45 -1.12
C TYR A 309 0.69 -11.05 -2.30
N ASN A 310 -0.37 -11.82 -2.58
CA ASN A 310 -1.26 -11.54 -3.71
C ASN A 310 -2.10 -10.27 -3.48
N ALA A 311 -2.72 -10.15 -2.30
CA ALA A 311 -3.60 -9.02 -1.96
C ALA A 311 -2.85 -7.69 -1.88
N ASN A 312 -1.57 -7.72 -1.49
CA ASN A 312 -0.71 -6.54 -1.44
C ASN A 312 0.21 -6.41 -2.67
N ARG A 313 0.08 -7.34 -3.63
CA ARG A 313 0.92 -7.44 -4.84
C ARG A 313 2.42 -7.36 -4.53
N VAL A 314 2.90 -8.01 -3.48
CA VAL A 314 4.31 -7.93 -3.05
C VAL A 314 5.21 -8.55 -4.11
N LEU A 315 6.01 -7.72 -4.79
CA LEU A 315 6.95 -8.10 -5.85
C LEU A 315 8.34 -8.40 -5.31
N GLU A 316 9.25 -8.84 -6.18
CA GLU A 316 10.69 -8.85 -5.89
C GLU A 316 11.13 -7.50 -5.31
N GLU A 317 12.01 -7.52 -4.30
CA GLU A 317 12.53 -6.34 -3.59
C GLU A 317 11.50 -5.54 -2.78
N ASP A 318 10.19 -5.85 -2.84
CA ASP A 318 9.21 -5.19 -1.98
C ASP A 318 9.46 -5.56 -0.51
N GLU A 319 9.51 -4.53 0.33
CA GLU A 319 9.54 -4.66 1.77
C GLU A 319 8.16 -5.08 2.31
N PHE A 320 8.15 -5.85 3.40
CA PHE A 320 6.95 -6.14 4.18
C PHE A 320 7.27 -6.52 5.63
N TYR A 321 6.30 -6.36 6.51
CA TYR A 321 6.37 -6.82 7.90
C TYR A 321 5.51 -8.05 8.15
N VAL A 322 5.78 -8.73 9.25
CA VAL A 322 4.92 -9.75 9.86
C VAL A 322 4.60 -9.29 11.28
N TRP A 323 3.31 -9.13 11.57
CA TRP A 323 2.80 -8.73 12.87
C TRP A 323 2.16 -9.91 13.57
N ILE A 324 2.78 -10.35 14.66
CA ILE A 324 2.19 -11.37 15.52
C ILE A 324 1.18 -10.74 16.48
N VAL A 325 -0.03 -11.29 16.47
CA VAL A 325 -1.14 -10.96 17.37
C VAL A 325 -1.56 -12.21 18.17
N ASP A 326 -2.50 -12.05 19.11
CA ASP A 326 -2.87 -13.01 20.17
C ASP A 326 -3.18 -14.45 19.73
#